data_AF-A0A925XUH3-F1
#
_entry.id   AF-A0A925XUH3-F1
#
_cell.length_a   1.000
_cell.length_b   1.000
_cell.length_c   1.000
_cell.angle_alpha   90.00
_cell.angle_beta   90.00
_cell.angle_gamma   90.00
#
_symmetry.space_group_name_H-M   'P 1'
#
loop_
_entity.id
_entity.type
_entity.pdbx_description
1 polymer ?
#
loop_
_entity_poly.entity_id
_entity_poly.type
_entity_poly.pdbx_seq_one_letter_code
_entity_poly.pdbx_strand_id
1 'polypeptide(L)'
;GCAISTASASLMTEVLKGKTLAEAEALFHRFHDLLTADEEPIMAGLGKLEVLAGVREFPVRVKCATLAWHTLHAALHQKGQPVSTE
;
A
#
# COMPACT_ATOMS: atom_id res chain seq x y z
N GLY A 1 -11.66 -9.49 -5.94
CA GLY A 1 -11.02 -8.81 -4.80
C GLY A 1 -12.09 -8.31 -3.84
N CYS A 2 -11.79 -8.19 -2.55
CA CYS A 2 -12.71 -7.56 -1.60
C CYS A 2 -12.74 -6.03 -1.78
N ALA A 3 -13.75 -5.34 -1.24
CA ALA A 3 -13.91 -3.89 -1.37
C ALA A 3 -12.65 -3.10 -0.96
N ILE A 4 -11.95 -3.53 0.11
CA ILE A 4 -10.69 -2.90 0.56
C ILE A 4 -9.58 -3.05 -0.49
N SER A 5 -9.44 -4.23 -1.09
CA SER A 5 -8.42 -4.45 -2.13
C SER A 5 -8.68 -3.61 -3.38
N THR A 6 -9.96 -3.46 -3.77
CA THR A 6 -10.34 -2.62 -4.91
C THR A 6 -10.11 -1.13 -4.60
N ALA A 7 -10.52 -0.68 -3.40
CA ALA A 7 -10.32 0.70 -2.97
C ALA A 7 -8.82 1.05 -2.87
N SER A 8 -8.01 0.17 -2.27
CA SER A 8 -6.57 0.36 -2.17
C SER A 8 -5.90 0.43 -3.55
N ALA A 9 -6.23 -0.48 -4.46
CA ALA A 9 -5.71 -0.44 -5.82
C ALA A 9 -6.11 0.84 -6.57
N SER A 10 -7.36 1.30 -6.44
CA SER A 10 -7.82 2.54 -7.06
C SER A 10 -7.04 3.75 -6.53
N LEU A 11 -6.95 3.90 -5.20
CA LEU A 11 -6.21 5.00 -4.57
C LEU A 11 -4.73 4.95 -4.92
N MET A 12 -4.12 3.76 -4.95
CA MET A 12 -2.74 3.55 -5.37
C MET A 12 -2.48 4.12 -6.78
N THR A 13 -3.37 3.86 -7.75
CA THR A 13 -3.19 4.41 -9.11
C THR A 13 -3.31 5.93 -9.18
N GLU A 14 -4.17 6.53 -8.35
CA GLU A 14 -4.32 7.98 -8.29
C GLU A 14 -3.09 8.65 -7.70
N VAL A 15 -2.59 8.14 -6.57
CA VAL A 15 -1.47 8.76 -5.85
C VAL A 15 -0.13 8.59 -6.56
N LEU A 16 0.04 7.52 -7.35
CA LEU A 16 1.29 7.25 -8.06
C LEU A 16 1.41 7.97 -9.41
N LYS A 17 0.30 8.48 -9.96
CA LYS A 17 0.32 9.12 -11.27
C LYS A 17 1.23 10.36 -11.25
N GLY A 18 2.21 10.38 -12.14
CA GLY A 18 3.18 11.48 -12.25
C GLY A 18 4.30 11.45 -11.21
N LYS A 19 4.39 10.40 -10.38
CA LYS A 19 5.49 10.22 -9.42
C LYS A 19 6.67 9.49 -10.05
N THR A 20 7.85 9.82 -9.55
CA THR A 20 9.09 9.09 -9.81
C THR A 20 9.08 7.75 -9.09
N LEU A 21 10.01 6.87 -9.49
CA LEU A 21 10.18 5.57 -8.86
C LEU A 21 10.48 5.68 -7.35
N ALA A 22 11.39 6.58 -6.98
CA ALA A 22 11.76 6.81 -5.58
C ALA A 22 10.58 7.31 -4.74
N GLU A 23 9.72 8.16 -5.30
CA GLU A 23 8.50 8.60 -4.61
C GLU A 23 7.47 7.48 -4.47
N ALA A 24 7.36 6.60 -5.46
CA ALA A 24 6.49 5.43 -5.38
C ALA A 24 6.94 4.45 -4.29
N GLU A 25 8.24 4.20 -4.18
CA GLU A 25 8.83 3.39 -3.11
C GLU A 25 8.64 4.03 -1.73
N ALA A 26 8.86 5.34 -1.60
CA ALA A 26 8.62 6.05 -0.35
C ALA A 26 7.15 5.97 0.09
N LEU A 27 6.20 6.01 -0.87
CA LEU A 27 4.78 5.82 -0.58
C LEU A 27 4.46 4.38 -0.17
N PHE A 28 5.06 3.38 -0.83
CA PHE A 28 4.92 1.98 -0.45
C PHE A 28 5.29 1.77 1.02
N HIS A 29 6.48 2.23 1.44
CA HIS A 29 6.93 2.06 2.82
C HIS A 29 6.01 2.77 3.81
N ARG A 30 5.66 4.04 3.57
CA ARG A 30 4.75 4.77 4.47
C ARG A 30 3.38 4.12 4.58
N PHE A 31 2.82 3.64 3.47
CA PHE A 31 1.52 2.98 3.46
C PHE A 31 1.57 1.62 4.15
N HIS A 32 2.65 0.87 3.94
CA HIS A 32 2.88 -0.39 4.64
C HIS A 32 2.99 -0.17 6.15
N ASP A 33 3.79 0.81 6.58
CA ASP A 33 3.99 1.14 8.00
C ASP A 33 2.70 1.64 8.66
N LEU A 34 1.88 2.43 7.93
CA LEU A 34 0.55 2.85 8.38
C LEU A 34 -0.29 1.65 8.85
N LEU A 35 -0.20 0.53 8.14
CA LEU A 35 -1.04 -0.65 8.37
C LEU A 35 -0.40 -1.72 9.26
N THR A 36 0.93 -1.69 9.45
CA THR A 36 1.68 -2.81 10.06
C THR A 36 2.57 -2.42 11.22
N ALA A 37 2.84 -1.13 11.45
CA ALA A 37 3.62 -0.73 12.61
C ALA A 37 2.93 -1.23 13.90
N ASP A 38 3.69 -1.37 14.98
CA ASP A 38 3.12 -1.64 16.31
C ASP A 38 2.73 -0.32 16.98
N GLU A 39 3.53 0.74 16.78
CA GLU A 39 3.31 2.09 17.31
C GLU A 39 2.45 2.97 16.40
N GLU A 40 1.80 3.99 16.96
CA GLU A 40 0.96 4.95 16.24
C GLU A 40 1.70 5.52 15.00
N PRO A 41 1.25 5.19 13.79
CA PRO A 41 1.98 5.51 12.58
C PRO A 41 1.81 7.00 12.23
N ILE A 42 2.84 7.58 11.63
CA ILE A 42 2.76 8.96 11.13
C ILE A 42 1.85 8.98 9.90
N MET A 43 0.63 9.49 10.06
CA MET A 43 -0.32 9.62 8.95
C MET A 43 0.05 10.75 7.96
N ALA A 44 0.93 11.67 8.36
CA ALA A 44 1.24 12.87 7.58
C ALA A 44 1.85 12.55 6.20
N GLY A 45 1.25 13.11 5.15
CA GLY A 45 1.78 13.04 3.79
C GLY A 45 1.36 11.80 3.00
N LEU A 46 0.40 11.02 3.51
CA LEU A 46 -0.23 9.91 2.79
C LEU A 46 -1.50 10.35 2.04
N GLY A 47 -2.08 11.49 2.40
CA GLY A 47 -3.15 12.13 1.66
C GLY A 47 -4.37 11.22 1.57
N LYS A 48 -4.83 10.92 0.34
CA LYS A 48 -6.00 10.04 0.15
C LYS A 48 -5.78 8.60 0.65
N LEU A 49 -4.59 8.18 1.04
CA LEU A 49 -4.37 6.85 1.63
C LEU A 49 -4.74 6.79 3.11
N GLU A 50 -4.85 7.94 3.79
CA GLU A 50 -5.18 8.02 5.22
C GLU A 50 -6.56 7.43 5.54
N VAL A 51 -7.50 7.42 4.58
CA VAL A 51 -8.81 6.74 4.72
C VAL A 51 -8.68 5.24 4.98
N LEU A 52 -7.55 4.63 4.60
CA LEU A 52 -7.29 3.22 4.87
C LEU A 52 -6.60 2.96 6.22
N ALA A 53 -6.27 4.00 7.00
CA ALA A 53 -5.60 3.85 8.31
C ALA A 53 -6.38 2.93 9.26
N GLY A 54 -7.72 3.03 9.27
CA GLY A 54 -8.58 2.19 10.09
C GLY A 54 -8.54 0.70 9.75
N VAL A 55 -7.94 0.29 8.62
CA VAL A 55 -7.75 -1.14 8.28
C VAL A 55 -6.77 -1.81 9.25
N ARG A 56 -5.88 -1.05 9.88
CA ARG A 56 -4.93 -1.53 10.89
C ARG A 56 -5.62 -2.27 12.05
N GLU A 57 -6.79 -1.81 12.46
CA GLU A 57 -7.62 -2.44 13.51
C GLU A 57 -8.15 -3.84 13.12
N PHE A 58 -7.97 -4.24 11.86
CA PHE A 58 -8.44 -5.51 11.32
C PHE A 58 -7.28 -6.28 10.65
N PRO A 59 -6.43 -7.00 11.41
CA PRO A 59 -5.24 -7.68 10.89
C PRO A 59 -5.52 -8.58 9.67
N VAL A 60 -6.66 -9.27 9.67
CA VAL A 60 -7.10 -10.13 8.55
C VAL A 60 -7.37 -9.36 7.24
N ARG A 61 -7.58 -8.04 7.33
CA ARG A 61 -7.86 -7.14 6.20
C ARG A 61 -6.63 -6.36 5.74
N VAL A 62 -5.55 -6.32 6.53
CA VAL A 62 -4.29 -5.67 6.15
C VAL A 62 -3.75 -6.26 4.85
N LYS A 63 -3.75 -7.59 4.69
CA LYS A 63 -3.35 -8.25 3.43
C LYS A 63 -4.16 -7.80 2.22
N CYS A 64 -5.45 -7.51 2.40
CA CYS A 64 -6.29 -6.98 1.32
C CYS A 64 -5.90 -5.54 0.94
N ALA A 65 -5.54 -4.71 1.91
CA ALA A 65 -5.12 -3.33 1.66
C ALA A 65 -3.71 -3.25 1.04
N THR A 66 -2.80 -4.15 1.39
CA THR A 66 -1.40 -4.10 0.91
C THR A 66 -1.14 -4.89 -0.37
N LEU A 67 -2.08 -5.73 -0.84
CA LEU A 67 -1.87 -6.61 -2.00
C LEU A 67 -1.38 -5.87 -3.26
N ALA A 68 -2.10 -4.83 -3.70
CA ALA A 68 -1.75 -4.08 -4.92
C ALA A 68 -0.39 -3.38 -4.78
N TRP A 69 -0.06 -2.93 -3.58
CA TRP A 69 1.20 -2.26 -3.24
C TRP A 69 2.39 -3.22 -3.32
N HIS A 70 2.25 -4.45 -2.81
CA HIS A 70 3.27 -5.48 -2.98
C HIS A 70 3.46 -5.86 -4.45
N THR A 71 2.37 -5.96 -5.22
CA THR A 71 2.46 -6.21 -6.67
C THR A 71 3.21 -5.10 -7.39
N LEU A 72 2.93 -3.83 -7.07
CA LEU A 72 3.67 -2.69 -7.60
C LEU A 72 5.14 -2.77 -7.23
N HIS A 73 5.46 -2.90 -5.94
CA HIS A 73 6.83 -2.93 -5.45
C HIS A 73 7.64 -4.04 -6.15
N ALA A 74 7.06 -5.23 -6.25
CA ALA A 74 7.69 -6.32 -6.97
C ALA A 74 7.79 -6.07 -8.47
N ALA A 75 6.80 -5.46 -9.14
CA ALA A 75 6.91 -5.11 -10.56
C ALA A 75 8.03 -4.08 -10.82
N LEU A 76 8.30 -3.19 -9.88
CA LEU A 76 9.37 -2.21 -9.93
C LEU A 76 10.76 -2.84 -9.74
N HIS A 77 10.87 -3.87 -8.90
CA HIS A 77 12.14 -4.49 -8.50
C HIS A 77 12.46 -5.82 -9.20
N GLN A 78 11.45 -6.52 -9.72
CA GLN A 78 11.56 -7.86 -10.29
C GLN A 78 11.05 -7.90 -11.72
N LYS A 79 11.97 -8.15 -12.65
CA LYS A 79 11.67 -8.49 -14.04
C LYS A 79 11.08 -9.92 -14.13
N GLY A 80 9.84 -10.13 -13.69
CA GLY A 80 9.00 -11.27 -14.11
C GLY A 80 8.95 -12.51 -13.22
N GLN A 81 9.14 -12.41 -11.90
CA GLN A 81 8.85 -13.51 -10.97
C GLN A 81 7.50 -13.33 -10.26
N PRO A 82 6.75 -14.42 -9.99
CA PRO A 82 5.47 -14.35 -9.28
C PRO A 82 5.66 -13.85 -7.85
N VAL A 83 4.81 -12.89 -7.46
CA VAL A 83 4.87 -12.20 -6.17
C VAL A 83 3.99 -12.93 -5.17
N SER A 84 4.58 -13.36 -4.05
CA SER A 84 3.84 -13.92 -2.91
C SER A 84 3.72 -12.88 -1.79
N THR A 85 2.60 -12.90 -1.06
CA THR A 85 2.36 -12.08 0.15
C THR A 85 2.37 -12.95 1.41
N GLU A 86 3.14 -14.05 1.34
CA GLU A 86 3.33 -15.03 2.42
C GLU A 86 4.27 -14.53 3.52
#